data_AF-A0A6L0XI15-F1
#
_entry.id   AF-A0A6L0XI15-F1
#
_cell.length_a   1.000
_cell.length_b   1.000
_cell.length_c   1.000
_cell.angle_alpha   90.00
_cell.angle_beta   90.00
_cell.angle_gamma   90.00
#
_symmetry.space_group_name_H-M   'P 1'
#
loop_
_entity.id
_entity.type
_entity.pdbx_description
1 polymer ?
#
loop_
_entity_poly.entity_id
_entity_poly.type
_entity_poly.pdbx_seq_one_letter_code
_entity_poly.pdbx_strand_id
1 'polypeptide(L)'
;MDSLQGSSQVSPEHLKSMKSAIHSFLQETGVYDSIRDIVDTYVSEHGDEAVSSENPSAIMRIVKEKGILQELVSQIQSRSTVGAVPSITVPSDGRHYLLVRVNGGRAFVDNLDLAPSTVSKRSVVFAAHFGNQRFRSAVKPCSAEPKFDEEFLFEVDATGFGFGEADLIEVSTPFHIAVLREDSQLNVAELLGENIIEWRKVLKSGYLGLTVELCGRNAGVPAGIVDLQLELVSKKRIRYKEEDIVSRVEQQRIAVTNADREFLVYSRRWWSEYQGLRPTHKDRKVRLFASTSTGRMVPLTHFVSPIQAEFGLDSPQDAARFVSLLRVTAEGTGSIGALSLEESSWLSPFIFLSQRQGYHCNHAALLCSLLLGFGIDAYCALGSCHNGEVGVFVVSRSIDARGSAKVTVWNPTSGERSSPSEQDTFATVDCMFNNKSFFANCQASNNIATTSFECYNEELWKPLNVLKLRMVPRYPSAPLLFETVAASPIERSLEIQLRAAISTYRDSFGVVTTYDDTVSYVLSQALLLYERQQSEGGAQSFALFQESVKGTLGVGKTFKAIPLNVSYLDAGSVMDVVRAASVGREILDTVVDSAKFGVRAKVFCFPERVFSVWVMIAVNYSAASIS
;
A
#
# COMPACT_ATOMS: atom_id res chain seq x y z
N MET A 1 30.28 -40.52 -55.88
CA MET A 1 30.98 -41.41 -54.94
C MET A 1 31.38 -40.56 -53.75
N ASP A 2 30.85 -40.65 -52.54
CA ASP A 2 29.82 -41.51 -51.98
C ASP A 2 29.16 -40.74 -50.83
N SER A 3 27.87 -41.05 -50.65
CA SER A 3 27.01 -40.80 -49.50
C SER A 3 27.65 -41.13 -48.15
N LEU A 4 27.19 -40.46 -47.08
CA LEU A 4 26.62 -41.13 -45.90
C LEU A 4 25.80 -40.15 -45.04
N GLN A 5 24.52 -40.48 -44.89
CA GLN A 5 23.51 -39.86 -44.06
C GLN A 5 23.83 -40.09 -42.56
N GLY A 6 23.74 -39.04 -41.75
CA GLY A 6 23.68 -39.14 -40.29
C GLY A 6 22.25 -38.96 -39.80
N SER A 7 21.42 -40.00 -39.86
CA SER A 7 20.16 -40.04 -39.13
C SER A 7 20.43 -40.25 -37.64
N SER A 8 20.11 -39.27 -36.80
CA SER A 8 20.09 -39.44 -35.34
C SER A 8 18.92 -40.35 -34.96
N GLN A 9 19.15 -41.66 -35.01
CA GLN A 9 18.20 -42.63 -34.46
C GLN A 9 18.16 -42.47 -32.93
N VAL A 10 17.15 -41.76 -32.44
CA VAL A 10 16.81 -41.73 -31.01
C VAL A 10 16.50 -43.16 -30.58
N SER A 11 17.17 -43.65 -29.53
CA SER A 11 16.99 -45.04 -29.09
C SER A 11 15.53 -45.30 -28.68
N PRO A 12 14.96 -46.47 -29.01
CA PRO A 12 13.57 -46.78 -28.71
C PRO A 12 13.25 -46.73 -27.20
N GLU A 13 14.24 -46.95 -26.34
CA GLU A 13 14.12 -46.80 -24.90
C GLU A 13 14.02 -45.33 -24.47
N HIS A 14 14.79 -44.42 -25.08
CA HIS A 14 14.65 -42.97 -24.85
C HIS A 14 13.31 -42.45 -25.32
N LEU A 15 12.81 -42.90 -26.47
CA LEU A 15 11.47 -42.54 -26.96
C LEU A 15 10.37 -43.05 -26.02
N LYS A 16 10.54 -44.23 -25.42
CA LYS A 16 9.59 -44.79 -24.46
C LYS A 16 9.62 -44.03 -23.13
N SER A 17 10.81 -43.65 -22.65
CA SER A 17 10.99 -42.81 -21.46
C SER A 17 10.40 -41.41 -21.66
N MET A 18 10.69 -40.75 -22.79
CA MET A 18 10.09 -39.46 -23.16
C MET A 18 8.58 -39.57 -23.28
N LYS A 19 8.04 -40.60 -23.94
CA LYS A 19 6.59 -40.80 -24.04
C LYS A 19 5.95 -41.00 -22.66
N SER A 20 6.59 -41.75 -21.78
CA SER A 20 6.10 -41.96 -20.41
C SER A 20 6.12 -40.66 -19.60
N ALA A 21 7.19 -39.87 -19.71
CA ALA A 21 7.31 -38.58 -19.03
C ALA A 21 6.28 -37.56 -19.56
N ILE A 22 6.08 -37.50 -20.88
CA ILE A 22 5.04 -36.68 -21.52
C ILE A 22 3.65 -37.14 -21.09
N HIS A 23 3.39 -38.45 -21.01
CA HIS A 23 2.08 -38.97 -20.61
C HIS A 23 1.77 -38.71 -19.14
N SER A 24 2.77 -38.84 -18.25
CA SER A 24 2.65 -38.48 -16.83
C SER A 24 2.42 -36.97 -16.67
N PHE A 25 3.15 -36.15 -17.43
CA PHE A 25 2.99 -34.70 -17.46
C PHE A 25 1.59 -34.28 -17.91
N LEU A 26 1.09 -34.84 -19.02
CA LEU A 26 -0.24 -34.54 -19.56
C LEU A 26 -1.38 -34.98 -18.61
N GLN A 27 -1.15 -36.02 -17.79
CA GLN A 27 -2.07 -36.44 -16.73
C GLN A 27 -2.04 -35.50 -15.53
N GLU A 28 -0.85 -35.09 -15.05
CA GLU A 28 -0.70 -34.18 -13.90
C GLU A 28 -1.18 -32.75 -14.19
N THR A 29 -1.03 -32.28 -15.43
CA THR A 29 -1.47 -30.94 -15.84
C THR A 29 -2.94 -30.86 -16.26
N GLY A 30 -3.70 -31.96 -16.17
CA GLY A 30 -5.12 -31.95 -16.52
C GLY A 30 -5.42 -31.67 -17.99
N VAL A 31 -4.41 -31.75 -18.87
CA VAL A 31 -4.53 -31.41 -20.30
C VAL A 31 -5.54 -32.31 -21.01
N TYR A 32 -5.64 -33.58 -20.60
CA TYR A 32 -6.67 -34.49 -21.11
C TYR A 32 -8.09 -34.04 -20.74
N ASP A 33 -8.27 -33.41 -19.58
CA ASP A 33 -9.55 -32.83 -19.18
C ASP A 33 -9.83 -31.52 -19.93
N SER A 34 -8.82 -30.69 -20.20
CA SER A 34 -8.97 -29.50 -21.07
C SER A 34 -9.32 -29.88 -22.51
N ILE A 35 -8.69 -30.93 -23.06
CA ILE A 35 -9.03 -31.44 -24.39
C ILE A 35 -10.46 -31.99 -24.39
N ARG A 36 -10.87 -32.70 -23.34
CA ARG A 36 -12.24 -33.20 -23.20
C ARG A 36 -13.27 -32.07 -23.10
N ASP A 37 -13.03 -31.07 -22.25
CA ASP A 37 -13.91 -29.90 -22.11
C ASP A 37 -14.03 -29.12 -23.43
N ILE A 38 -12.96 -29.01 -24.23
CA ILE A 38 -13.00 -28.34 -25.54
C ILE A 38 -13.74 -29.17 -26.59
N VAL A 39 -13.56 -30.49 -26.60
CA VAL A 39 -14.31 -31.39 -27.48
C VAL A 39 -15.79 -31.36 -27.11
N ASP A 40 -16.13 -31.40 -25.83
CA ASP A 40 -17.50 -31.31 -25.33
C ASP A 40 -18.13 -29.95 -25.67
N THR A 41 -17.38 -28.86 -25.53
CA THR A 41 -17.81 -27.51 -25.95
C THR A 41 -18.07 -27.46 -27.46
N TYR A 42 -17.17 -28.00 -28.27
CA TYR A 42 -17.32 -28.01 -29.73
C TYR A 42 -18.53 -28.84 -30.20
N VAL A 43 -18.75 -30.01 -29.59
CA VAL A 43 -19.90 -30.88 -29.85
C VAL A 43 -21.21 -30.20 -29.44
N SER A 44 -21.21 -29.47 -28.32
CA SER A 44 -22.38 -28.72 -27.87
C SER A 44 -22.71 -27.50 -28.74
N GLU A 45 -21.72 -26.87 -29.36
CA GLU A 45 -21.89 -25.71 -30.24
C GLU A 45 -22.34 -26.09 -31.67
N HIS A 46 -21.99 -27.30 -32.16
CA HIS A 46 -22.17 -27.68 -33.56
C HIS A 46 -23.21 -28.78 -33.82
N GLY A 47 -23.96 -29.25 -32.81
CA GLY A 47 -25.16 -30.07 -32.95
C GLY A 47 -25.06 -31.29 -33.88
N ASP A 48 -24.79 -32.47 -33.33
CA ASP A 48 -24.97 -33.82 -33.92
C ASP A 48 -24.47 -34.10 -35.35
N GLU A 49 -23.65 -33.24 -35.96
CA GLU A 49 -22.88 -33.61 -37.16
C GLU A 49 -21.65 -34.46 -36.76
N ALA A 50 -21.94 -35.74 -36.49
CA ALA A 50 -21.05 -36.91 -36.60
C ALA A 50 -19.53 -36.68 -36.37
N VAL A 51 -19.15 -36.18 -35.19
CA VAL A 51 -17.79 -36.41 -34.65
C VAL A 51 -17.92 -37.54 -33.62
N SER A 52 -17.71 -38.79 -34.05
CA SER A 52 -17.63 -39.88 -33.07
C SER A 52 -16.38 -39.68 -32.22
N SER A 53 -16.54 -39.82 -30.90
CA SER A 53 -15.45 -39.73 -29.92
C SER A 53 -14.35 -40.80 -30.12
N GLU A 54 -14.53 -41.70 -31.08
CA GLU A 54 -13.63 -42.80 -31.41
C GLU A 54 -12.68 -42.51 -32.59
N ASN A 55 -12.77 -41.33 -33.25
CA ASN A 55 -11.89 -41.00 -34.37
C ASN A 55 -10.76 -40.01 -33.95
N PRO A 56 -9.56 -40.50 -33.59
CA PRO A 56 -8.46 -39.67 -33.08
C PRO A 56 -7.96 -38.62 -34.08
N SER A 57 -8.22 -38.81 -35.38
CA SER A 57 -7.85 -37.86 -36.42
C SER A 57 -8.70 -36.58 -36.42
N ALA A 58 -9.98 -36.67 -36.08
CA ALA A 58 -10.90 -35.54 -36.00
C ALA A 58 -10.62 -34.67 -34.77
N ILE A 59 -10.35 -35.32 -33.62
CA ILE A 59 -9.93 -34.65 -32.38
C ILE A 59 -8.62 -33.88 -32.59
N MET A 60 -7.62 -34.50 -33.25
CA MET A 60 -6.37 -33.82 -33.58
C MET A 60 -6.52 -32.63 -34.54
N ARG A 61 -7.56 -32.63 -35.39
CA ARG A 61 -7.88 -31.48 -36.24
C ARG A 61 -8.43 -30.32 -35.43
N ILE A 62 -9.40 -30.58 -34.55
CA ILE A 62 -10.01 -29.57 -33.65
C ILE A 62 -8.95 -28.97 -32.70
N VAL A 63 -8.08 -29.83 -32.14
CA VAL A 63 -6.98 -29.41 -31.25
C VAL A 63 -5.93 -28.57 -31.98
N LYS A 64 -5.71 -28.81 -33.28
CA LYS A 64 -4.85 -27.95 -34.13
C LYS A 64 -5.54 -26.64 -34.51
N GLU A 65 -6.81 -26.67 -34.91
CA GLU A 65 -7.57 -25.49 -35.33
C GLU A 65 -7.77 -24.49 -34.18
N LYS A 66 -7.90 -24.97 -32.94
CA LYS A 66 -8.02 -24.12 -31.74
C LYS A 66 -6.67 -23.72 -31.13
N GLY A 67 -5.54 -24.04 -31.76
CA GLY A 67 -4.21 -23.56 -31.34
C GLY A 67 -3.62 -24.20 -30.07
N ILE A 68 -4.30 -25.19 -29.48
CA ILE A 68 -3.91 -25.83 -28.21
C ILE A 68 -2.54 -26.51 -28.32
N LEU A 69 -2.22 -27.08 -29.48
CA LEU A 69 -0.90 -27.68 -29.73
C LEU A 69 0.23 -26.64 -29.70
N GLN A 70 -0.02 -25.42 -30.17
CA GLN A 70 0.96 -24.32 -30.08
C GLN A 70 1.07 -23.77 -28.65
N GLU A 71 -0.02 -23.76 -27.90
CA GLU A 71 -0.04 -23.37 -26.48
C GLU A 71 0.63 -24.41 -25.58
N LEU A 72 0.42 -25.71 -25.83
CA LEU A 72 1.12 -26.79 -25.14
C LEU A 72 2.62 -26.81 -25.48
N VAL A 73 2.97 -26.57 -26.75
CA VAL A 73 4.37 -26.48 -27.17
C VAL A 73 5.03 -25.23 -26.59
N SER A 74 4.34 -24.10 -26.48
CA SER A 74 4.88 -22.90 -25.83
C SER A 74 5.02 -23.08 -24.31
N GLN A 75 4.10 -23.80 -23.65
CA GLN A 75 4.22 -24.18 -22.23
C GLN A 75 5.34 -25.19 -21.96
N ILE A 76 5.59 -26.11 -22.89
CA ILE A 76 6.71 -27.06 -22.78
C ILE A 76 8.05 -26.35 -23.04
N GLN A 77 8.10 -25.44 -24.01
CA GLN A 77 9.30 -24.67 -24.34
C GLN A 77 9.65 -23.61 -23.29
N SER A 78 8.64 -22.97 -22.66
CA SER A 78 8.86 -22.00 -21.58
C SER A 78 9.43 -22.63 -20.30
N ARG A 79 9.23 -23.94 -20.10
CA ARG A 79 9.77 -24.68 -18.95
C ARG A 79 11.19 -25.26 -19.17
N SER A 80 11.69 -25.33 -20.40
CA SER A 80 12.98 -26.00 -20.68
C SER A 80 14.25 -25.22 -20.29
N THR A 81 14.18 -24.03 -19.69
CA THR A 81 15.40 -23.29 -19.29
C THR A 81 15.30 -22.45 -18.00
N VAL A 82 14.38 -22.71 -17.06
CA VAL A 82 14.35 -21.97 -15.79
C VAL A 82 14.10 -22.91 -14.63
N GLY A 83 14.98 -22.85 -13.61
CA GLY A 83 14.87 -23.64 -12.38
C GLY A 83 13.50 -23.50 -11.75
N ALA A 84 12.98 -24.60 -11.21
CA ALA A 84 11.66 -24.69 -10.59
C ALA A 84 11.47 -23.59 -9.53
N VAL A 85 10.66 -22.58 -9.86
CA VAL A 85 10.01 -21.74 -8.85
C VAL A 85 9.06 -22.68 -8.09
N PRO A 86 9.08 -22.71 -6.74
CA PRO A 86 8.17 -23.55 -5.98
C PRO A 86 6.73 -23.13 -6.28
N SER A 87 5.96 -24.01 -6.90
CA SER A 87 4.51 -23.82 -7.10
C SER A 87 3.83 -23.67 -5.75
N ILE A 88 2.93 -22.70 -5.62
CA ILE A 88 2.21 -22.47 -4.35
C ILE A 88 1.48 -23.73 -3.91
N THR A 89 1.72 -24.16 -2.67
CA THR A 89 0.98 -25.28 -2.06
C THR A 89 -0.42 -24.82 -1.71
N VAL A 90 -1.42 -25.37 -2.40
CA VAL A 90 -2.83 -25.08 -2.11
C VAL A 90 -3.26 -25.81 -0.84
N PRO A 91 -3.83 -25.10 0.16
CA PRO A 91 -4.31 -25.74 1.37
C PRO A 91 -5.39 -26.80 1.10
N SER A 92 -5.30 -27.93 1.81
CA SER A 92 -6.24 -29.04 1.65
C SER A 92 -7.43 -28.96 2.61
N ASP A 93 -7.87 -27.76 2.98
CA ASP A 93 -8.88 -27.51 4.03
C ASP A 93 -10.33 -27.46 3.52
N GLY A 94 -10.53 -27.55 2.20
CA GLY A 94 -11.86 -27.57 1.59
C GLY A 94 -12.44 -26.18 1.28
N ARG A 95 -11.68 -25.11 1.54
CA ARG A 95 -12.03 -23.75 1.14
C ARG A 95 -11.79 -23.52 -0.35
N HIS A 96 -12.33 -22.41 -0.86
CA HIS A 96 -12.17 -22.00 -2.25
C HIS A 96 -11.08 -20.94 -2.35
N TYR A 97 -10.20 -21.11 -3.32
CA TYR A 97 -9.10 -20.20 -3.56
C TYR A 97 -9.10 -19.70 -5.01
N LEU A 98 -8.77 -18.43 -5.18
CA LEU A 98 -8.46 -17.82 -6.46
C LEU A 98 -6.93 -17.74 -6.58
N LEU A 99 -6.36 -18.62 -7.41
CA LEU A 99 -4.96 -18.58 -7.78
C LEU A 99 -4.77 -17.58 -8.92
N VAL A 100 -3.94 -16.58 -8.70
CA VAL A 100 -3.63 -15.50 -9.63
C VAL A 100 -2.18 -15.65 -10.05
N ARG A 101 -1.93 -15.83 -11.36
CA ARG A 101 -0.59 -15.81 -11.94
C ARG A 101 -0.41 -14.54 -12.74
N VAL A 102 0.70 -13.85 -12.53
CA VAL A 102 1.07 -12.63 -13.25
C VAL A 102 2.13 -12.99 -14.27
N ASN A 103 1.78 -12.94 -15.56
CA ASN A 103 2.59 -13.48 -16.65
C ASN A 103 3.35 -12.40 -17.44
N GLY A 104 3.70 -11.31 -16.75
CA GLY A 104 4.44 -10.19 -17.30
C GLY A 104 3.61 -8.94 -17.50
N GLY A 105 4.31 -7.81 -17.63
CA GLY A 105 3.76 -6.53 -18.01
C GLY A 105 4.33 -6.04 -19.34
N ARG A 106 3.58 -5.22 -20.05
CA ARG A 106 3.97 -4.60 -21.33
C ARG A 106 3.51 -3.15 -21.41
N ALA A 107 4.09 -2.40 -22.35
CA ALA A 107 3.71 -1.04 -22.69
C ALA A 107 3.81 0.01 -21.54
N PHE A 108 4.67 -0.22 -20.54
CA PHE A 108 4.98 0.78 -19.50
C PHE A 108 6.00 1.81 -19.99
N VAL A 109 5.63 2.58 -21.01
CA VAL A 109 6.53 3.50 -21.72
C VAL A 109 7.06 4.63 -20.85
N ASP A 110 6.32 5.05 -19.82
CA ASP A 110 6.73 6.06 -18.83
C ASP A 110 8.03 5.70 -18.07
N ASN A 111 8.45 4.44 -18.12
CA ASN A 111 9.72 3.99 -17.54
C ASN A 111 10.92 4.25 -18.45
N LEU A 112 10.71 4.54 -19.74
CA LEU A 112 11.78 4.80 -20.72
C LEU A 112 12.34 6.22 -20.61
N ASP A 113 11.51 7.18 -20.17
CA ASP A 113 11.88 8.60 -20.07
C ASP A 113 12.71 8.93 -18.80
N LEU A 114 13.10 7.92 -18.03
CA LEU A 114 13.87 8.09 -16.82
C LEU A 114 15.35 8.32 -17.12
N ALA A 115 15.93 9.37 -16.54
CA ALA A 115 17.36 9.62 -16.66
C ALA A 115 18.18 8.44 -16.09
N PRO A 116 19.35 8.09 -16.67
CA PRO A 116 20.11 6.89 -16.28
C PRO A 116 20.48 6.83 -14.80
N SER A 117 20.76 7.99 -14.19
CA SER A 117 21.06 8.10 -12.75
C SER A 117 19.88 7.73 -11.85
N THR A 118 18.65 7.98 -12.32
CA THR A 118 17.40 7.73 -11.58
C THR A 118 16.90 6.29 -11.77
N VAL A 119 17.16 5.67 -12.93
CA VAL A 119 16.73 4.29 -13.23
C VAL A 119 17.26 3.29 -12.21
N SER A 120 18.53 3.42 -11.80
CA SER A 120 19.17 2.52 -10.83
C SER A 120 18.53 2.52 -9.44
N LYS A 121 17.76 3.56 -9.11
CA LYS A 121 17.12 3.80 -7.81
C LYS A 121 15.61 3.60 -7.86
N ARG A 122 15.10 3.18 -9.03
CA ARG A 122 13.68 2.94 -9.25
C ARG A 122 13.44 1.50 -9.62
N SER A 123 12.32 0.98 -9.16
CA SER A 123 11.89 -0.38 -9.44
C SER A 123 10.40 -0.41 -9.62
N VAL A 124 9.89 -1.45 -10.27
CA VAL A 124 8.47 -1.63 -10.52
C VAL A 124 7.99 -2.85 -9.74
N VAL A 125 6.82 -2.72 -9.13
CA VAL A 125 6.16 -3.79 -8.37
C VAL A 125 4.72 -3.94 -8.83
N PHE A 126 4.24 -5.19 -8.86
CA PHE A 126 2.84 -5.52 -8.96
C PHE A 126 2.27 -5.68 -7.55
N ALA A 127 1.08 -5.15 -7.31
CA ALA A 127 0.34 -5.32 -6.08
C ALA A 127 -1.11 -5.70 -6.40
N ALA A 128 -1.71 -6.50 -5.53
CA ALA A 128 -3.10 -6.91 -5.65
C ALA A 128 -3.81 -6.93 -4.29
N HIS A 129 -5.11 -6.62 -4.31
CA HIS A 129 -5.99 -6.56 -3.16
C HIS A 129 -7.30 -7.28 -3.49
N PHE A 130 -7.67 -8.23 -2.63
CA PHE A 130 -8.94 -8.94 -2.68
C PHE A 130 -9.46 -9.15 -1.25
N GLY A 131 -10.56 -8.50 -0.91
CA GLY A 131 -11.20 -8.68 0.39
C GLY A 131 -10.30 -8.21 1.52
N ASN A 132 -10.00 -9.09 2.47
CA ASN A 132 -9.07 -8.86 3.57
C ASN A 132 -7.64 -9.34 3.26
N GLN A 133 -7.28 -9.57 2.00
CA GLN A 133 -5.98 -10.09 1.58
C GLN A 133 -5.28 -9.15 0.61
N ARG A 134 -3.97 -8.99 0.77
CA ARG A 134 -3.11 -8.24 -0.16
C ARG A 134 -1.85 -9.03 -0.44
N PHE A 135 -1.34 -8.85 -1.65
CA PHE A 135 -0.04 -9.36 -2.04
C PHE A 135 0.74 -8.32 -2.85
N ARG A 136 2.05 -8.49 -2.85
CA ARG A 136 3.02 -7.67 -3.58
C ARG A 136 4.07 -8.58 -4.19
N SER A 137 4.45 -8.30 -5.43
CA SER A 137 5.51 -9.02 -6.14
C SER A 137 6.90 -8.67 -5.58
N ALA A 138 7.92 -9.41 -6.04
CA ALA A 138 9.29 -8.94 -5.89
C ALA A 138 9.49 -7.64 -6.71
N VAL A 139 10.51 -6.86 -6.34
CA VAL A 139 10.91 -5.67 -7.10
C VAL A 139 11.52 -6.10 -8.44
N LYS A 140 11.06 -5.47 -9.53
CA LYS A 140 11.60 -5.66 -10.88
C LYS A 140 12.26 -4.37 -11.37
N PRO A 141 13.29 -4.43 -12.25
CA PRO A 141 13.88 -3.23 -12.81
C PRO A 141 12.86 -2.45 -13.67
N CYS A 142 12.96 -1.13 -13.66
CA CYS A 142 12.16 -0.27 -14.54
C CYS A 142 12.41 -0.62 -16.02
N SER A 143 11.33 -0.98 -16.71
CA SER A 143 11.33 -1.29 -18.14
C SER A 143 9.92 -1.10 -18.70
N ALA A 144 9.82 -1.04 -20.03
CA ALA A 144 8.52 -1.05 -20.71
C ALA A 144 7.83 -2.42 -20.62
N GLU A 145 8.61 -3.49 -20.38
CA GLU A 145 8.14 -4.87 -20.29
C GLU A 145 8.65 -5.54 -18.99
N PRO A 146 8.13 -5.12 -17.82
CA PRO A 146 8.55 -5.70 -16.55
C PRO A 146 8.21 -7.19 -16.50
N LYS A 147 9.21 -8.01 -16.17
CA LYS A 147 9.12 -9.47 -16.10
C LYS A 147 8.51 -9.92 -14.77
N PHE A 148 7.20 -9.75 -14.65
CA PHE A 148 6.42 -10.40 -13.59
C PHE A 148 6.25 -11.89 -13.90
N ASP A 149 6.41 -12.71 -12.88
CA ASP A 149 6.38 -14.17 -12.93
C ASP A 149 5.95 -14.76 -11.56
N GLU A 150 5.10 -14.02 -10.86
CA GLU A 150 4.64 -14.35 -9.53
C GLU A 150 3.26 -15.00 -9.52
N GLU A 151 3.05 -15.87 -8.53
CA GLU A 151 1.76 -16.47 -8.20
C GLU A 151 1.27 -15.93 -6.86
N PHE A 152 -0.04 -15.72 -6.72
CA PHE A 152 -0.70 -15.31 -5.48
C PHE A 152 -1.95 -16.14 -5.27
N LEU A 153 -2.18 -16.62 -4.05
CA LEU A 153 -3.34 -17.43 -3.70
C LEU A 153 -4.25 -16.63 -2.77
N PHE A 154 -5.46 -16.30 -3.23
CA PHE A 154 -6.45 -15.58 -2.46
C PHE A 154 -7.56 -16.50 -2.00
N GLU A 155 -7.89 -16.51 -0.72
CA GLU A 155 -9.10 -17.15 -0.22
C GLU A 155 -10.36 -16.41 -0.69
N VAL A 156 -11.34 -17.15 -1.19
CA VAL A 156 -12.66 -16.62 -1.58
C VAL A 156 -13.68 -17.05 -0.54
N ASP A 157 -14.02 -16.12 0.36
CA ASP A 157 -14.94 -16.38 1.47
C ASP A 157 -16.33 -15.78 1.20
N ALA A 158 -17.29 -16.65 0.91
CA ALA A 158 -18.71 -16.31 0.80
C ALA A 158 -19.43 -16.23 2.17
N THR A 159 -18.88 -16.87 3.20
CA THR A 159 -19.49 -16.92 4.55
C THR A 159 -19.39 -15.57 5.24
N GLY A 160 -18.35 -14.79 4.97
CA GLY A 160 -18.24 -13.39 5.39
C GLY A 160 -19.38 -12.48 4.89
N PHE A 161 -20.11 -12.91 3.86
CA PHE A 161 -21.30 -12.22 3.33
C PHE A 161 -22.63 -12.82 3.83
N GLY A 162 -22.58 -13.88 4.65
CA GLY A 162 -23.75 -14.58 5.16
C GLY A 162 -24.31 -15.64 4.22
N PHE A 163 -23.55 -16.05 3.20
CA PHE A 163 -23.93 -17.11 2.26
C PHE A 163 -23.22 -18.43 2.56
N GLY A 164 -23.63 -19.52 1.90
CA GLY A 164 -22.94 -20.80 2.00
C GLY A 164 -21.55 -20.74 1.35
N GLU A 165 -20.62 -21.60 1.81
CA GLU A 165 -19.24 -21.67 1.28
C GLU A 165 -19.16 -21.88 -0.24
N ALA A 166 -20.20 -22.43 -0.85
CA ALA A 166 -20.28 -22.69 -2.29
C ALA A 166 -20.91 -21.55 -3.09
N ASP A 167 -21.51 -20.54 -2.45
CA ASP A 167 -22.24 -19.44 -3.09
C ASP A 167 -21.28 -18.34 -3.56
N LEU A 168 -20.21 -18.73 -4.25
CA LEU A 168 -19.12 -17.84 -4.65
C LEU A 168 -19.57 -16.70 -5.58
N ILE A 169 -20.67 -16.90 -6.31
CA ILE A 169 -21.27 -15.87 -7.18
C ILE A 169 -21.75 -14.63 -6.40
N GLU A 170 -22.04 -14.79 -5.10
CA GLU A 170 -22.51 -13.74 -4.20
C GLU A 170 -21.38 -12.85 -3.66
N VAL A 171 -20.12 -13.29 -3.80
CA VAL A 171 -18.95 -12.54 -3.34
C VAL A 171 -18.72 -11.35 -4.27
N SER A 172 -19.19 -10.19 -3.82
CA SER A 172 -19.17 -8.91 -4.54
C SER A 172 -17.85 -8.15 -4.44
N THR A 173 -16.84 -8.74 -3.80
CA THR A 173 -15.52 -8.15 -3.57
C THR A 173 -14.82 -7.85 -4.90
N PRO A 174 -14.36 -6.61 -5.12
CA PRO A 174 -13.56 -6.27 -6.30
C PRO A 174 -12.17 -6.91 -6.20
N PHE A 175 -11.66 -7.40 -7.33
CA PHE A 175 -10.25 -7.77 -7.44
C PHE A 175 -9.44 -6.60 -7.97
N HIS A 176 -8.78 -5.87 -7.08
CA HIS A 176 -8.08 -4.65 -7.41
C HIS A 176 -6.59 -4.93 -7.61
N ILE A 177 -6.06 -4.59 -8.79
CA ILE A 177 -4.64 -4.69 -9.12
C ILE A 177 -4.03 -3.32 -9.35
N ALA A 178 -2.74 -3.19 -9.05
CA ALA A 178 -1.98 -1.98 -9.33
C ALA A 178 -0.53 -2.31 -9.69
N VAL A 179 0.05 -1.48 -10.54
CA VAL A 179 1.50 -1.47 -10.79
C VAL A 179 2.07 -0.15 -10.30
N LEU A 180 3.09 -0.23 -9.45
CA LEU A 180 3.71 0.93 -8.82
C LEU A 180 5.19 1.01 -9.19
N ARG A 181 5.69 2.24 -9.29
CA ARG A 181 7.10 2.54 -9.41
C ARG A 181 7.64 3.01 -8.06
N GLU A 182 8.46 2.19 -7.43
CA GLU A 182 9.12 2.50 -6.17
C GLU A 182 10.35 3.37 -6.39
N ASP A 183 10.57 4.30 -5.47
CA ASP A 183 11.77 5.10 -5.34
C ASP A 183 12.50 4.67 -4.06
N SER A 184 13.64 4.01 -4.22
CA SER A 184 14.40 3.49 -3.08
C SER A 184 15.05 4.59 -2.24
N GLN A 185 15.25 5.79 -2.80
CA GLN A 185 15.86 6.89 -2.05
C GLN A 185 14.89 7.55 -1.09
N LEU A 186 13.63 7.68 -1.50
CA LEU A 186 12.59 8.32 -0.69
C LEU A 186 11.75 7.29 0.07
N ASN A 187 11.92 5.99 -0.23
CA ASN A 187 11.11 4.89 0.29
C ASN A 187 9.61 5.10 0.06
N VAL A 188 9.24 5.64 -1.10
CA VAL A 188 7.84 5.81 -1.53
C VAL A 188 7.62 5.09 -2.86
N ALA A 189 6.36 5.01 -3.28
CA ALA A 189 6.02 4.54 -4.61
C ALA A 189 5.01 5.48 -5.28
N GLU A 190 5.06 5.50 -6.59
CA GLU A 190 4.13 6.21 -7.46
C GLU A 190 3.27 5.20 -8.19
N LEU A 191 1.95 5.41 -8.20
CA LEU A 191 1.06 4.61 -9.03
C LEU A 191 1.35 4.86 -10.51
N LEU A 192 1.68 3.79 -11.26
CA LEU A 192 1.74 3.83 -12.73
C LEU A 192 0.35 3.60 -13.31
N GLY A 193 -0.36 2.57 -12.83
CA GLY A 193 -1.77 2.36 -13.16
C GLY A 193 -2.43 1.29 -12.30
N GLU A 194 -3.76 1.35 -12.25
CA GLU A 194 -4.61 0.42 -11.51
C GLU A 194 -5.76 -0.11 -12.38
N ASN A 195 -6.34 -1.25 -12.00
CA ASN A 195 -7.57 -1.76 -12.59
C ASN A 195 -8.35 -2.61 -11.58
N ILE A 196 -9.68 -2.57 -11.67
CA ILE A 196 -10.58 -3.42 -10.88
C ILE A 196 -11.21 -4.47 -11.78
N ILE A 197 -10.90 -5.73 -11.51
CA ILE A 197 -11.28 -6.88 -12.31
C ILE A 197 -12.53 -7.55 -11.71
N GLU A 198 -13.50 -7.86 -12.57
CA GLU A 198 -14.65 -8.72 -12.23
C GLU A 198 -14.20 -10.19 -12.28
N TRP A 199 -13.69 -10.67 -11.15
CA TRP A 199 -13.10 -12.01 -11.01
C TRP A 199 -14.13 -13.12 -11.21
N ARG A 200 -15.43 -12.89 -10.96
CA ARG A 200 -16.48 -13.94 -11.04
C ARG A 200 -16.62 -14.55 -12.43
N LYS A 201 -16.07 -13.92 -13.47
CA LYS A 201 -15.94 -14.53 -14.80
C LYS A 201 -15.19 -15.87 -14.77
N VAL A 202 -14.28 -16.08 -13.81
CA VAL A 202 -13.58 -17.36 -13.61
C VAL A 202 -14.53 -18.50 -13.22
N LEU A 203 -15.69 -18.19 -12.63
CA LEU A 203 -16.66 -19.17 -12.14
C LEU A 203 -17.34 -19.96 -13.27
N LYS A 204 -17.20 -19.54 -14.54
CA LYS A 204 -17.75 -20.26 -15.70
C LYS A 204 -17.01 -21.58 -15.96
N SER A 205 -15.69 -21.49 -16.11
CA SER A 205 -14.80 -22.59 -16.53
C SER A 205 -13.89 -23.09 -15.40
N GLY A 206 -13.72 -22.30 -14.34
CA GLY A 206 -12.69 -22.47 -13.31
C GLY A 206 -11.34 -21.85 -13.71
N TYR A 207 -11.22 -21.29 -14.92
CA TYR A 207 -9.98 -20.71 -15.43
C TYR A 207 -10.26 -19.52 -16.35
N LEU A 208 -9.50 -18.44 -16.21
CA LEU A 208 -9.67 -17.22 -16.98
C LEU A 208 -8.31 -16.55 -17.25
N GLY A 209 -7.90 -16.52 -18.51
CA GLY A 209 -6.79 -15.68 -18.97
C GLY A 209 -7.27 -14.26 -19.29
N LEU A 210 -6.51 -13.26 -18.85
CA LEU A 210 -6.83 -11.84 -19.04
C LEU A 210 -5.59 -11.07 -19.50
N THR A 211 -5.80 -10.15 -20.43
CA THR A 211 -4.87 -9.06 -20.72
C THR A 211 -5.53 -7.78 -20.24
N VAL A 212 -5.00 -7.18 -19.18
CA VAL A 212 -5.64 -6.09 -18.45
C VAL A 212 -4.91 -4.78 -18.72
N GLU A 213 -5.61 -3.82 -19.31
CA GLU A 213 -5.12 -2.45 -19.46
C GLU A 213 -5.24 -1.69 -18.13
N LEU A 214 -4.17 -1.05 -17.70
CA LEU A 214 -4.14 -0.28 -16.47
C LEU A 214 -4.47 1.18 -16.75
N CYS A 215 -5.38 1.74 -15.95
CA CYS A 215 -5.70 3.16 -15.98
C CYS A 215 -4.63 3.92 -15.18
N GLY A 216 -3.91 4.83 -15.84
CA GLY A 216 -2.93 5.69 -15.20
C GLY A 216 -3.46 7.06 -14.82
N ARG A 217 -2.54 8.01 -14.66
CA ARG A 217 -2.85 9.42 -14.36
C ARG A 217 -3.58 10.12 -15.51
N ASN A 218 -3.31 9.70 -16.75
CA ASN A 218 -3.89 10.30 -17.95
C ASN A 218 -5.20 9.59 -18.30
N ALA A 219 -6.33 10.26 -18.08
CA ALA A 219 -7.63 9.71 -18.42
C ALA A 219 -7.71 9.35 -19.92
N GLY A 220 -8.13 8.12 -20.21
CA GLY A 220 -8.28 7.63 -21.59
C GLY A 220 -7.00 7.11 -22.25
N VAL A 221 -5.83 7.21 -21.60
CA VAL A 221 -4.58 6.61 -22.09
C VAL A 221 -4.15 5.49 -21.13
N PRO A 222 -4.06 4.22 -21.60
CA PRO A 222 -3.55 3.14 -20.77
C PRO A 222 -2.10 3.41 -20.33
N ALA A 223 -1.81 3.20 -19.06
CA ALA A 223 -0.45 3.33 -18.51
C ALA A 223 0.44 2.13 -18.82
N GLY A 224 -0.17 0.99 -19.14
CA GLY A 224 0.50 -0.28 -19.39
C GLY A 224 -0.51 -1.42 -19.36
N ILE A 225 -0.03 -2.61 -19.66
CA ILE A 225 -0.82 -3.82 -19.76
C ILE A 225 -0.19 -4.89 -18.87
N VAL A 226 -1.01 -5.67 -18.19
CA VAL A 226 -0.58 -6.84 -17.41
C VAL A 226 -1.33 -8.07 -17.88
N ASP A 227 -0.62 -9.17 -18.13
CA ASP A 227 -1.25 -10.46 -18.39
C ASP A 227 -1.45 -11.23 -17.09
N LEU A 228 -2.67 -11.70 -16.88
CA LEU A 228 -3.07 -12.46 -15.71
C LEU A 228 -3.70 -13.79 -16.11
N GLN A 229 -3.52 -14.78 -15.25
CA GLN A 229 -4.31 -16.00 -15.26
C GLN A 229 -4.96 -16.18 -13.90
N LEU A 230 -6.27 -16.34 -13.90
CA LEU A 230 -7.09 -16.60 -12.73
C LEU A 230 -7.54 -18.06 -12.78
N GLU A 231 -7.34 -18.81 -11.72
CA GLU A 231 -7.75 -20.21 -11.60
C GLU A 231 -8.48 -20.40 -10.27
N LEU A 232 -9.69 -20.96 -10.32
CA LEU A 232 -10.43 -21.34 -9.12
C LEU A 232 -9.96 -22.71 -8.65
N VAL A 233 -9.27 -22.76 -7.52
CA VAL A 233 -8.74 -23.99 -6.93
C VAL A 233 -9.55 -24.38 -5.70
N SER A 234 -10.10 -25.59 -5.71
CA SER A 234 -10.81 -26.20 -4.58
C SER A 234 -10.92 -27.71 -4.77
N LYS A 235 -11.15 -28.43 -3.67
CA LYS A 235 -11.54 -29.85 -3.72
C LYS A 235 -12.91 -30.06 -4.40
N LYS A 236 -13.80 -29.07 -4.31
CA LYS A 236 -15.13 -29.10 -4.93
C LYS A 236 -15.10 -28.28 -6.21
N ARG A 237 -15.47 -28.88 -7.34
CA ARG A 237 -15.63 -28.15 -8.60
C ARG A 237 -16.93 -27.35 -8.55
N ILE A 238 -16.83 -26.03 -8.50
CA ILE A 238 -17.95 -25.11 -8.60
C ILE A 238 -17.90 -24.46 -9.98
N ARG A 239 -19.00 -24.54 -10.71
CA ARG A 239 -19.18 -23.87 -12.01
C ARG A 239 -20.57 -23.27 -12.08
N TYR A 240 -20.68 -22.08 -12.65
CA TYR A 240 -21.94 -21.37 -12.89
C TYR A 240 -22.17 -21.16 -14.38
N LYS A 241 -23.42 -21.04 -14.81
CA LYS A 241 -23.73 -20.66 -16.19
C LYS A 241 -23.34 -19.21 -16.41
N GLU A 242 -22.88 -18.89 -17.62
CA GLU A 242 -22.51 -17.52 -17.99
C GLU A 242 -23.67 -16.54 -17.82
N GLU A 243 -24.89 -16.96 -18.18
CA GLU A 243 -26.12 -16.17 -18.02
C GLU A 243 -26.37 -15.81 -16.54
N ASP A 244 -26.15 -16.74 -15.62
CA ASP A 244 -26.32 -16.52 -14.18
C ASP A 244 -25.30 -15.51 -13.66
N ILE A 245 -24.04 -15.64 -14.08
CA ILE A 245 -22.95 -14.71 -13.72
C ILE A 245 -23.26 -13.30 -14.23
N VAL A 246 -23.57 -13.16 -15.52
CA VAL A 246 -23.86 -11.86 -16.15
C VAL A 246 -25.09 -11.23 -15.51
N SER A 247 -26.17 -11.99 -15.32
CA SER A 247 -27.39 -11.54 -14.65
C SER A 247 -27.08 -11.04 -13.23
N ARG A 248 -26.30 -11.80 -12.45
CA ARG A 248 -25.98 -11.43 -11.07
C ARG A 248 -25.13 -10.17 -10.98
N VAL A 249 -24.09 -10.07 -11.82
CA VAL A 249 -23.23 -8.87 -11.89
C VAL A 249 -24.05 -7.64 -12.28
N GLU A 250 -24.95 -7.76 -13.26
CA GLU A 250 -25.80 -6.66 -13.70
C GLU A 250 -26.83 -6.25 -12.63
N GLN A 251 -27.48 -7.21 -11.96
CA GLN A 251 -28.35 -6.93 -10.82
C GLN A 251 -27.62 -6.16 -9.72
N GLN A 252 -26.39 -6.56 -9.40
CA GLN A 252 -25.57 -5.86 -8.42
C GLN A 252 -25.22 -4.43 -8.88
N ARG A 253 -24.85 -4.25 -10.15
CA ARG A 253 -24.55 -2.94 -10.73
C ARG A 253 -25.75 -1.99 -10.65
N ILE A 254 -26.95 -2.48 -10.99
CA ILE A 254 -28.20 -1.73 -10.88
C ILE A 254 -28.50 -1.38 -9.42
N ALA A 255 -28.33 -2.33 -8.49
CA ALA A 255 -28.55 -2.08 -7.06
C ALA A 255 -27.61 -1.00 -6.50
N VAL A 256 -26.32 -1.05 -6.85
CA VAL A 256 -25.32 -0.04 -6.50
C VAL A 256 -25.73 1.33 -7.05
N THR A 257 -26.10 1.39 -8.33
CA THR A 257 -26.51 2.65 -9.00
C THR A 257 -27.74 3.27 -8.34
N ASN A 258 -28.73 2.44 -7.98
CA ASN A 258 -29.94 2.89 -7.30
C ASN A 258 -29.64 3.42 -5.89
N ALA A 259 -28.79 2.72 -5.13
CA ALA A 259 -28.37 3.16 -3.80
C ALA A 259 -27.61 4.49 -3.85
N ASP A 260 -26.70 4.66 -4.81
CA ASP A 260 -25.93 5.89 -5.01
C ASP A 260 -26.86 7.07 -5.34
N ARG A 261 -27.83 6.86 -6.25
CA ARG A 261 -28.81 7.88 -6.62
C ARG A 261 -29.68 8.28 -5.42
N GLU A 262 -30.17 7.31 -4.67
CA GLU A 262 -31.02 7.56 -3.50
C GLU A 262 -30.26 8.35 -2.42
N PHE A 263 -29.02 7.94 -2.13
CA PHE A 263 -28.18 8.63 -1.17
C PHE A 263 -27.85 10.06 -1.61
N LEU A 264 -27.60 10.29 -2.91
CA LEU A 264 -27.35 11.63 -3.46
C LEU A 264 -28.57 12.56 -3.31
N VAL A 265 -29.78 12.06 -3.53
CA VAL A 265 -31.01 12.85 -3.33
C VAL A 265 -31.17 13.20 -1.85
N TYR A 266 -30.96 12.22 -0.96
CA TYR A 266 -31.00 12.42 0.49
C TYR A 266 -29.96 13.45 0.95
N SER A 267 -28.71 13.33 0.51
CA SER A 267 -27.62 14.21 0.93
C SER A 267 -27.83 15.65 0.48
N ARG A 268 -28.40 15.89 -0.71
CA ARG A 268 -28.73 17.23 -1.21
C ARG A 268 -29.76 17.92 -0.31
N ARG A 269 -30.81 17.20 0.08
CA ARG A 269 -31.81 17.71 1.02
C ARG A 269 -31.18 18.01 2.37
N TRP A 270 -30.43 17.05 2.91
CA TRP A 270 -29.74 17.21 4.19
C TRP A 270 -28.78 18.41 4.20
N TRP A 271 -28.04 18.61 3.12
CA TRP A 271 -27.11 19.74 2.96
C TRP A 271 -27.84 21.09 2.91
N SER A 272 -28.94 21.16 2.15
CA SER A 272 -29.78 22.36 2.10
C SER A 272 -30.35 22.72 3.48
N GLU A 273 -30.78 21.73 4.27
CA GLU A 273 -31.23 21.96 5.65
C GLU A 273 -30.08 22.46 6.53
N TYR A 274 -28.88 21.88 6.42
CA TYR A 274 -27.71 22.31 7.20
C TYR A 274 -27.30 23.76 6.92
N GLN A 275 -27.26 24.15 5.64
CA GLN A 275 -26.97 25.53 5.22
C GLN A 275 -28.06 26.52 5.65
N GLY A 276 -29.30 26.06 5.81
CA GLY A 276 -30.43 26.87 6.26
C GLY A 276 -30.39 27.23 7.75
N LEU A 277 -29.60 26.53 8.57
CA LEU A 277 -29.56 26.77 10.01
C LEU A 277 -28.96 28.15 10.36
N ARG A 278 -27.84 28.53 9.74
CA ARG A 278 -27.14 29.81 9.97
C ARG A 278 -26.39 30.25 8.71
N PRO A 279 -26.29 31.56 8.42
CA PRO A 279 -25.56 32.05 7.24
C PRO A 279 -24.10 31.58 7.18
N THR A 280 -23.43 31.50 8.33
CA THR A 280 -22.02 31.07 8.46
C THR A 280 -21.76 29.62 8.09
N HIS A 281 -22.80 28.76 8.01
CA HIS A 281 -22.62 27.36 7.66
C HIS A 281 -22.22 27.14 6.19
N LYS A 282 -22.40 28.14 5.34
CA LYS A 282 -21.93 28.09 3.94
C LYS A 282 -20.41 28.12 3.82
N ASP A 283 -19.74 28.72 4.82
CA ASP A 283 -18.28 28.88 4.84
C ASP A 283 -17.56 27.70 5.54
N ARG A 284 -18.32 26.83 6.23
CA ARG A 284 -17.79 25.67 6.94
C ARG A 284 -17.32 24.58 5.98
N LYS A 285 -16.19 23.95 6.31
CA LYS A 285 -15.52 22.90 5.53
C LYS A 285 -16.19 21.53 5.74
N VAL A 286 -17.46 21.42 5.33
CA VAL A 286 -18.21 20.16 5.40
C VAL A 286 -18.19 19.47 4.04
N ARG A 287 -17.59 18.28 3.99
CA ARG A 287 -17.53 17.44 2.78
C ARG A 287 -18.23 16.11 3.06
N LEU A 288 -19.20 15.75 2.23
CA LEU A 288 -19.97 14.50 2.37
C LEU A 288 -19.45 13.37 1.49
N PHE A 289 -18.86 13.73 0.35
CA PHE A 289 -18.47 12.80 -0.70
C PHE A 289 -17.01 12.98 -1.11
N ALA A 290 -16.43 11.90 -1.62
CA ALA A 290 -15.22 11.93 -2.44
C ALA A 290 -15.35 10.94 -3.59
N SER A 291 -14.59 11.15 -4.67
CA SER A 291 -14.51 10.20 -5.76
C SER A 291 -13.56 9.05 -5.40
N THR A 292 -13.89 7.86 -5.89
CA THR A 292 -12.99 6.71 -5.94
C THR A 292 -12.14 6.77 -7.21
N SER A 293 -11.13 5.89 -7.33
CA SER A 293 -10.28 5.81 -8.55
C SER A 293 -11.07 5.50 -9.82
N THR A 294 -12.25 4.88 -9.71
CA THR A 294 -13.14 4.63 -10.85
C THR A 294 -14.08 5.80 -11.18
N GLY A 295 -13.95 6.93 -10.47
CA GLY A 295 -14.82 8.11 -10.63
C GLY A 295 -16.18 7.98 -9.92
N ARG A 296 -16.48 6.85 -9.27
CA ARG A 296 -17.72 6.71 -8.47
C ARG A 296 -17.63 7.60 -7.23
N MET A 297 -18.64 8.45 -7.02
CA MET A 297 -18.77 9.29 -5.83
C MET A 297 -19.36 8.49 -4.66
N VAL A 298 -18.63 8.41 -3.55
CA VAL A 298 -19.04 7.66 -2.36
C VAL A 298 -18.97 8.55 -1.11
N PRO A 299 -19.73 8.22 -0.04
CA PRO A 299 -19.64 8.92 1.24
C PRO A 299 -18.22 8.85 1.83
N LEU A 300 -17.76 9.90 2.53
CA LEU A 300 -16.44 9.89 3.17
C LEU A 300 -16.24 8.74 4.17
N THR A 301 -17.33 8.27 4.78
CA THR A 301 -17.34 7.11 5.69
C THR A 301 -16.83 5.81 5.05
N HIS A 302 -16.74 5.74 3.72
CA HIS A 302 -16.23 4.57 2.99
C HIS A 302 -14.71 4.45 3.01
N PHE A 303 -14.00 5.53 3.32
CA PHE A 303 -12.54 5.54 3.42
C PHE A 303 -12.03 5.19 4.83
N VAL A 304 -12.95 5.00 5.78
CA VAL A 304 -12.64 4.67 7.18
C VAL A 304 -13.24 3.31 7.51
N SER A 305 -12.43 2.46 8.11
CA SER A 305 -12.81 1.10 8.51
C SER A 305 -11.92 0.67 9.67
N PRO A 306 -12.40 -0.07 10.67
CA PRO A 306 -11.52 -0.62 11.69
C PRO A 306 -10.44 -1.50 11.04
N ILE A 307 -9.16 -1.19 11.29
CA ILE A 307 -8.01 -1.97 10.84
C ILE A 307 -7.27 -2.47 12.07
N GLN A 308 -7.16 -3.79 12.19
CA GLN A 308 -6.34 -4.43 13.22
C GLN A 308 -5.06 -4.92 12.57
N ALA A 309 -3.93 -4.41 13.05
CA ALA A 309 -2.63 -4.93 12.65
C ALA A 309 -2.37 -6.22 13.42
N GLU A 310 -2.06 -7.31 12.72
CA GLU A 310 -1.65 -8.56 13.38
C GLU A 310 -0.27 -8.41 14.03
N PHE A 311 0.61 -7.61 13.41
CA PHE A 311 1.99 -7.40 13.83
C PHE A 311 2.44 -5.96 13.60
N GLY A 312 3.43 -5.52 14.36
CA GLY A 312 4.18 -4.28 14.11
C GLY A 312 3.54 -2.99 14.63
N LEU A 313 2.34 -3.03 15.21
CA LEU A 313 1.69 -1.90 15.88
C LEU A 313 1.09 -2.38 17.21
N ASP A 314 1.79 -2.15 18.32
CA ASP A 314 1.39 -2.66 19.63
C ASP A 314 0.49 -1.69 20.40
N SER A 315 0.47 -0.42 19.99
CA SER A 315 -0.30 0.63 20.67
C SER A 315 -0.88 1.69 19.73
N PRO A 316 -1.90 2.46 20.18
CA PRO A 316 -2.40 3.63 19.46
C PRO A 316 -1.33 4.69 19.15
N GLN A 317 -0.32 4.79 20.03
CA GLN A 317 0.88 5.62 19.88
C GLN A 317 1.70 5.17 18.67
N ASP A 318 1.96 3.88 18.56
CA ASP A 318 2.70 3.31 17.44
C ASP A 318 1.94 3.50 16.14
N ALA A 319 0.61 3.42 16.16
CA ALA A 319 -0.22 3.73 15.01
C ALA A 319 -0.11 5.20 14.58
N ALA A 320 -0.15 6.15 15.51
CA ALA A 320 0.06 7.57 15.21
C ALA A 320 1.47 7.83 14.65
N ARG A 321 2.49 7.18 15.23
CA ARG A 321 3.87 7.25 14.76
C ARG A 321 4.05 6.65 13.37
N PHE A 322 3.45 5.49 13.11
CA PHE A 322 3.47 4.82 11.81
C PHE A 322 2.87 5.71 10.71
N VAL A 323 1.70 6.29 10.96
CA VAL A 323 1.04 7.14 9.97
C VAL A 323 1.86 8.40 9.70
N SER A 324 2.47 9.02 10.72
CA SER A 324 3.29 10.23 10.53
C SER A 324 4.58 10.00 9.75
N LEU A 325 5.05 8.75 9.62
CA LEU A 325 6.21 8.39 8.80
C LEU A 325 5.87 8.25 7.30
N LEU A 326 4.60 8.12 6.94
CA LEU A 326 4.17 8.15 5.54
C LEU A 326 4.40 9.54 4.96
N ARG A 327 4.78 9.63 3.68
CA ARG A 327 5.08 10.94 3.09
C ARG A 327 3.79 11.71 2.80
N VAL A 328 3.76 12.97 3.20
CA VAL A 328 2.69 13.90 2.80
C VAL A 328 3.00 14.45 1.41
N THR A 329 2.06 14.30 0.49
CA THR A 329 2.14 14.87 -0.87
C THR A 329 1.67 16.32 -0.81
N ALA A 330 2.52 17.25 -1.26
CA ALA A 330 2.15 18.66 -1.31
C ALA A 330 1.01 18.88 -2.30
N GLU A 331 -0.03 19.59 -1.87
CA GLU A 331 -1.10 20.08 -2.74
C GLU A 331 -0.48 21.06 -3.74
N GLY A 332 -0.46 20.70 -5.04
CA GLY A 332 0.04 21.56 -6.11
C GLY A 332 1.32 21.12 -6.85
N THR A 333 1.89 19.95 -6.57
CA THR A 333 3.04 19.41 -7.35
C THR A 333 2.65 18.54 -8.55
N GLY A 334 1.35 18.42 -8.83
CA GLY A 334 0.86 17.85 -10.09
C GLY A 334 1.13 18.82 -11.24
N SER A 335 1.98 18.40 -12.18
CA SER A 335 2.32 19.13 -13.40
C SER A 335 1.10 19.77 -14.08
N ILE A 336 1.32 20.99 -14.56
CA ILE A 336 0.44 21.82 -15.37
C ILE A 336 -0.26 20.97 -16.44
N GLY A 337 -1.59 20.87 -16.40
CA GLY A 337 -2.37 20.36 -17.53
C GLY A 337 -3.44 19.30 -17.21
N ALA A 338 -4.34 19.56 -16.26
CA ALA A 338 -5.69 19.00 -16.32
C ALA A 338 -6.67 19.96 -15.63
N LEU A 339 -7.70 20.37 -16.36
CA LEU A 339 -8.70 21.34 -15.96
C LEU A 339 -9.48 20.83 -14.73
N SER A 340 -9.19 21.43 -13.58
CA SER A 340 -9.98 21.53 -12.34
C SER A 340 -11.06 20.46 -12.08
N LEU A 341 -10.76 19.52 -11.18
CA LEU A 341 -11.75 18.87 -10.31
C LEU A 341 -11.06 18.46 -8.99
N GLU A 342 -11.20 19.36 -8.00
CA GLU A 342 -11.10 19.15 -6.55
C GLU A 342 -9.79 18.63 -5.93
N GLU A 343 -9.07 19.58 -5.30
CA GLU A 343 -8.60 19.53 -3.90
C GLU A 343 -8.70 18.17 -3.19
N SER A 344 -7.53 17.63 -2.78
CA SER A 344 -7.33 16.42 -1.95
C SER A 344 -8.05 15.14 -2.44
N SER A 345 -7.38 14.38 -3.32
CA SER A 345 -7.89 13.09 -3.81
C SER A 345 -7.87 12.04 -2.70
N TRP A 346 -9.04 11.51 -2.34
CA TRP A 346 -9.18 10.41 -1.39
C TRP A 346 -8.78 9.11 -2.07
N LEU A 347 -7.49 8.78 -2.02
CA LEU A 347 -6.97 7.47 -2.44
C LEU A 347 -7.66 6.32 -1.69
N SER A 348 -7.83 5.19 -2.38
CA SER A 348 -8.24 3.95 -1.72
C SER A 348 -7.16 3.50 -0.71
N PRO A 349 -7.52 2.84 0.41
CA PRO A 349 -6.53 2.35 1.38
C PRO A 349 -5.44 1.48 0.73
N PHE A 350 -5.81 0.63 -0.24
CA PHE A 350 -4.88 -0.20 -0.99
C PHE A 350 -3.79 0.61 -1.69
N ILE A 351 -4.20 1.67 -2.41
CA ILE A 351 -3.30 2.52 -3.19
C ILE A 351 -2.47 3.42 -2.28
N PHE A 352 -3.07 3.98 -1.22
CA PHE A 352 -2.36 4.82 -0.26
C PHE A 352 -1.24 4.04 0.46
N LEU A 353 -1.56 2.87 1.00
CA LEU A 353 -0.60 2.01 1.70
C LEU A 353 0.52 1.55 0.76
N SER A 354 0.17 1.13 -0.46
CA SER A 354 1.17 0.67 -1.44
C SER A 354 2.09 1.79 -1.92
N GLN A 355 1.61 3.04 -1.99
CA GLN A 355 2.42 4.21 -2.34
C GLN A 355 3.30 4.74 -1.20
N ARG A 356 2.95 4.44 0.06
CA ARG A 356 3.57 5.02 1.26
C ARG A 356 3.58 6.56 1.29
N GLN A 357 2.70 7.16 0.49
CA GLN A 357 2.54 8.61 0.38
C GLN A 357 1.12 8.97 -0.06
N GLY A 358 0.64 10.14 0.36
CA GLY A 358 -0.70 10.63 0.03
C GLY A 358 -0.99 11.98 0.68
N TYR A 359 -2.25 12.37 0.70
CA TYR A 359 -2.69 13.67 1.22
C TYR A 359 -3.11 13.60 2.69
N HIS A 360 -3.29 14.75 3.33
CA HIS A 360 -3.73 14.85 4.73
C HIS A 360 -4.98 14.02 5.03
N CYS A 361 -5.92 13.94 4.07
CA CYS A 361 -7.13 13.12 4.21
C CYS A 361 -6.85 11.62 4.30
N ASN A 362 -5.88 11.11 3.53
CA ASN A 362 -5.51 9.70 3.56
C ASN A 362 -4.86 9.32 4.88
N HIS A 363 -3.99 10.18 5.39
CA HIS A 363 -3.36 10.04 6.70
C HIS A 363 -4.41 10.00 7.82
N ALA A 364 -5.36 10.95 7.82
CA ALA A 364 -6.44 10.98 8.81
C ALA A 364 -7.34 9.74 8.74
N ALA A 365 -7.68 9.29 7.52
CA ALA A 365 -8.49 8.10 7.30
C ALA A 365 -7.81 6.84 7.84
N LEU A 366 -6.52 6.68 7.57
CA LEU A 366 -5.73 5.55 8.06
C LEU A 366 -5.58 5.58 9.58
N LEU A 367 -5.21 6.72 10.17
CA LEU A 367 -5.09 6.83 11.62
C LEU A 367 -6.42 6.56 12.32
N CYS A 368 -7.52 7.15 11.85
CA CYS A 368 -8.85 6.87 12.40
C CYS A 368 -9.20 5.38 12.29
N SER A 369 -8.88 4.75 11.16
CA SER A 369 -9.09 3.32 10.92
C SER A 369 -8.32 2.43 11.91
N LEU A 370 -7.06 2.77 12.19
CA LEU A 370 -6.22 2.05 13.16
C LEU A 370 -6.73 2.25 14.60
N LEU A 371 -7.05 3.49 14.99
CA LEU A 371 -7.59 3.77 16.33
C LEU A 371 -8.92 3.02 16.57
N LEU A 372 -9.80 2.98 15.57
CA LEU A 372 -11.02 2.16 15.62
C LEU A 372 -10.71 0.67 15.77
N GLY A 373 -9.63 0.17 15.16
CA GLY A 373 -9.14 -1.19 15.32
C GLY A 373 -8.69 -1.53 16.75
N PHE A 374 -8.09 -0.55 17.45
CA PHE A 374 -7.80 -0.61 18.89
C PHE A 374 -9.04 -0.43 19.79
N GLY A 375 -10.23 -0.23 19.20
CA GLY A 375 -11.47 -0.02 19.95
C GLY A 375 -11.65 1.39 20.50
N ILE A 376 -10.87 2.37 20.03
CA ILE A 376 -11.02 3.78 20.43
C ILE A 376 -12.15 4.41 19.63
N ASP A 377 -13.03 5.17 20.30
CA ASP A 377 -14.08 5.98 19.64
C ASP A 377 -13.44 7.17 18.92
N ALA A 378 -13.04 6.94 17.66
CA ALA A 378 -12.30 7.87 16.82
C ALA A 378 -13.11 8.31 15.59
N TYR A 379 -12.86 9.56 15.17
CA TYR A 379 -13.49 10.21 14.02
C TYR A 379 -12.45 10.98 13.22
N CYS A 380 -12.47 10.87 11.91
CA CYS A 380 -11.88 11.87 11.04
C CYS A 380 -12.65 13.18 11.18
N ALA A 381 -11.95 14.30 11.21
CA ALA A 381 -12.52 15.63 11.36
C ALA A 381 -11.99 16.55 10.26
N LEU A 382 -12.87 17.44 9.77
CA LEU A 382 -12.54 18.50 8.82
C LEU A 382 -12.80 19.86 9.46
N GLY A 383 -11.94 20.82 9.15
CA GLY A 383 -12.08 22.21 9.57
C GLY A 383 -11.05 23.09 8.86
N SER A 384 -10.60 24.15 9.52
CA SER A 384 -9.53 25.02 9.05
C SER A 384 -8.34 25.01 10.01
N CYS A 385 -7.14 25.08 9.46
CA CYS A 385 -5.91 25.37 10.19
C CYS A 385 -5.82 26.86 10.56
N HIS A 386 -4.94 27.23 11.50
CA HIS A 386 -4.72 28.64 11.87
C HIS A 386 -4.18 29.50 10.71
N ASN A 387 -3.54 28.88 9.72
CA ASN A 387 -3.09 29.52 8.49
C ASN A 387 -4.21 29.72 7.44
N GLY A 388 -5.44 29.26 7.71
CA GLY A 388 -6.61 29.39 6.82
C GLY A 388 -6.81 28.23 5.84
N GLU A 389 -5.86 27.29 5.74
CA GLU A 389 -5.99 26.10 4.90
C GLU A 389 -7.01 25.10 5.47
N VAL A 390 -7.47 24.16 4.64
CA VAL A 390 -8.36 23.08 5.11
C VAL A 390 -7.55 22.13 6.01
N GLY A 391 -7.99 21.99 7.26
CA GLY A 391 -7.42 21.05 8.22
C GLY A 391 -8.14 19.71 8.17
N VAL A 392 -7.38 18.62 8.07
CA VAL A 392 -7.89 17.26 8.23
C VAL A 392 -7.14 16.56 9.35
N PHE A 393 -7.87 16.10 10.36
CA PHE A 393 -7.29 15.54 11.57
C PHE A 393 -8.17 14.43 12.15
N VAL A 394 -7.73 13.80 13.25
CA VAL A 394 -8.50 12.76 13.93
C VAL A 394 -8.84 13.23 15.34
N VAL A 395 -10.07 12.97 15.77
CA VAL A 395 -10.54 13.24 17.13
C VAL A 395 -10.92 11.91 17.76
N SER A 396 -10.33 11.61 18.92
CA SER A 396 -10.78 10.49 19.75
C SER A 396 -11.52 11.00 20.98
N ARG A 397 -12.52 10.24 21.38
CA ARG A 397 -13.32 10.52 22.57
C ARG A 397 -13.23 9.36 23.53
N SER A 398 -13.17 9.68 24.81
CA SER A 398 -13.31 8.70 25.90
C SER A 398 -14.15 9.33 27.00
N ILE A 399 -15.02 8.55 27.61
CA ILE A 399 -15.78 8.98 28.77
C ILE A 399 -15.10 8.36 29.98
N ASP A 400 -14.67 9.18 30.93
CA ASP A 400 -14.09 8.66 32.16
C ASP A 400 -15.16 8.01 33.06
N ALA A 401 -14.73 7.31 34.11
CA ALA A 401 -15.65 6.67 35.06
C ALA A 401 -16.55 7.67 35.82
N ARG A 402 -16.24 8.97 35.76
CA ARG A 402 -17.01 10.06 36.38
C ARG A 402 -17.99 10.71 35.38
N GLY A 403 -18.05 10.21 34.15
CA GLY A 403 -18.91 10.74 33.08
C GLY A 403 -18.32 11.96 32.35
N SER A 404 -17.08 12.37 32.64
CA SER A 404 -16.43 13.48 31.96
C SER A 404 -15.88 13.03 30.61
N ALA A 405 -16.20 13.78 29.56
CA ALA A 405 -15.72 13.52 28.21
C ALA A 405 -14.29 14.04 28.06
N LYS A 406 -13.32 13.14 27.94
CA LYS A 406 -11.96 13.47 27.52
C LYS A 406 -11.87 13.36 26.00
N VAL A 407 -11.43 14.45 25.37
CA VAL A 407 -11.24 14.57 23.93
C VAL A 407 -9.75 14.71 23.65
N THR A 408 -9.28 14.05 22.61
CA THR A 408 -7.90 14.18 22.13
C THR A 408 -7.93 14.43 20.63
N VAL A 409 -7.20 15.45 20.20
CA VAL A 409 -7.01 15.82 18.80
C VAL A 409 -5.66 15.28 18.37
N TRP A 410 -5.65 14.52 17.27
CA TRP A 410 -4.48 13.88 16.71
C TRP A 410 -4.16 14.53 15.38
N ASN A 411 -2.93 15.01 15.21
CA ASN A 411 -2.40 15.42 13.92
C ASN A 411 -1.84 14.17 13.21
N PRO A 412 -2.49 13.67 12.15
CA PRO A 412 -2.09 12.41 11.53
C PRO A 412 -0.71 12.49 10.85
N THR A 413 -0.32 13.69 10.42
CA THR A 413 0.92 13.90 9.66
C THR A 413 2.15 14.16 10.53
N SER A 414 1.98 14.65 11.75
CA SER A 414 3.08 14.78 12.72
C SER A 414 3.10 13.67 13.77
N GLY A 415 1.96 13.00 14.00
CA GLY A 415 1.78 12.06 15.11
C GLY A 415 1.51 12.75 16.45
N GLU A 416 1.49 14.09 16.47
CA GLU A 416 1.22 14.88 17.68
C GLU A 416 -0.22 14.71 18.16
N ARG A 417 -0.38 14.79 19.47
CA ARG A 417 -1.68 14.71 20.14
C ARG A 417 -1.78 15.77 21.21
N SER A 418 -2.91 16.47 21.23
CA SER A 418 -3.16 17.56 22.16
C SER A 418 -4.62 17.56 22.62
N SER A 419 -4.90 18.29 23.70
CA SER A 419 -6.28 18.63 24.04
C SER A 419 -6.83 19.68 23.07
N PRO A 420 -8.16 19.78 22.86
CA PRO A 420 -8.72 20.81 21.99
C PRO A 420 -8.34 22.25 22.39
N SER A 421 -8.09 22.51 23.68
CA SER A 421 -7.69 23.82 24.20
C SER A 421 -6.22 24.17 23.95
N GLU A 422 -5.36 23.16 23.74
CA GLU A 422 -3.92 23.30 23.52
C GLU A 422 -3.57 23.10 22.02
N GLN A 423 -4.56 23.23 21.14
CA GLN A 423 -4.34 22.99 19.72
C GLN A 423 -3.74 24.22 19.03
N ASP A 424 -2.54 24.07 18.50
CA ASP A 424 -1.80 25.13 17.81
C ASP A 424 -1.85 25.01 16.27
N THR A 425 -2.28 23.86 15.73
CA THR A 425 -2.35 23.62 14.28
C THR A 425 -3.74 23.90 13.71
N PHE A 426 -4.76 23.27 14.29
CA PHE A 426 -6.14 23.31 13.80
C PHE A 426 -6.96 24.34 14.56
N ALA A 427 -7.63 25.25 13.86
CA ALA A 427 -8.42 26.32 14.46
C ALA A 427 -9.90 25.95 14.66
N THR A 428 -10.48 25.17 13.73
CA THR A 428 -11.91 24.84 13.73
C THR A 428 -12.19 23.37 13.50
N VAL A 429 -13.41 22.94 13.85
CA VAL A 429 -13.98 21.64 13.51
C VAL A 429 -15.40 21.83 12.96
N ASP A 430 -15.57 21.48 11.69
CA ASP A 430 -16.79 21.71 10.90
C ASP A 430 -17.60 20.43 10.71
N CYS A 431 -16.94 19.28 10.56
CA CYS A 431 -17.61 17.99 10.57
C CYS A 431 -16.69 16.87 11.08
N MET A 432 -17.31 15.78 11.51
CA MET A 432 -16.66 14.59 12.05
C MET A 432 -17.34 13.34 11.49
N PHE A 433 -16.57 12.32 11.14
CA PHE A 433 -17.12 11.07 10.64
C PHE A 433 -16.21 9.88 10.94
N ASN A 434 -16.80 8.70 10.98
CA ASN A 434 -16.07 7.44 11.10
C ASN A 434 -16.68 6.42 10.12
N ASN A 435 -16.38 5.13 10.33
CA ASN A 435 -16.92 4.07 9.49
C ASN A 435 -18.44 3.88 9.64
N LYS A 436 -19.12 4.45 10.64
CA LYS A 436 -20.55 4.19 10.89
C LYS A 436 -21.42 5.43 10.75
N SER A 437 -20.88 6.60 11.08
CA SER A 437 -21.64 7.81 11.30
C SER A 437 -20.93 9.03 10.71
N PHE A 438 -21.71 10.06 10.42
CA PHE A 438 -21.23 11.37 9.98
C PHE A 438 -22.02 12.44 10.73
N PHE A 439 -21.32 13.47 11.18
CA PHE A 439 -21.86 14.59 11.96
C PHE A 439 -21.31 15.91 11.42
N ALA A 440 -22.18 16.89 11.17
CA ALA A 440 -21.74 18.26 10.92
C ALA A 440 -22.01 19.14 12.13
N ASN A 441 -21.04 19.99 12.46
CA ASN A 441 -21.14 20.91 13.59
C ASN A 441 -22.23 21.94 13.30
N CYS A 442 -23.21 22.08 14.20
CA CYS A 442 -24.33 23.03 14.14
C CYS A 442 -24.25 24.11 15.23
N GLN A 443 -23.21 24.07 16.06
CA GLN A 443 -23.00 25.02 17.14
C GLN A 443 -22.76 26.43 16.59
N ALA A 444 -22.93 27.45 17.45
CA ALA A 444 -22.71 28.84 17.05
C ALA A 444 -21.27 29.12 16.61
N SER A 445 -20.32 28.57 17.36
CA SER A 445 -18.90 28.58 17.04
C SER A 445 -18.47 27.19 16.56
N ASN A 446 -17.55 27.17 15.61
CA ASN A 446 -16.83 25.97 15.17
C ASN A 446 -15.37 25.95 15.66
N ASN A 447 -14.97 26.90 16.52
CA ASN A 447 -13.62 26.94 17.10
C ASN A 447 -13.35 25.65 17.89
N ILE A 448 -12.20 25.00 17.64
CA ILE A 448 -11.91 23.68 18.20
C ILE A 448 -11.81 23.70 19.73
N ALA A 449 -11.31 24.79 20.32
CA ALA A 449 -11.09 24.93 21.76
C ALA A 449 -12.39 25.12 22.55
N THR A 450 -13.44 25.65 21.92
CA THR A 450 -14.74 25.91 22.58
C THR A 450 -15.87 25.01 22.11
N THR A 451 -15.63 24.19 21.09
CA THR A 451 -16.62 23.26 20.54
C THR A 451 -16.92 22.13 21.51
N SER A 452 -18.20 21.84 21.73
CA SER A 452 -18.61 20.60 22.40
C SER A 452 -18.51 19.42 21.43
N PHE A 453 -17.88 18.34 21.88
CA PHE A 453 -17.69 17.10 21.12
C PHE A 453 -18.74 16.03 21.44
N GLU A 454 -19.88 16.41 22.03
CA GLU A 454 -21.02 15.50 22.25
C GLU A 454 -21.76 15.23 20.94
N CYS A 455 -21.16 14.42 20.05
CA CYS A 455 -21.66 14.25 18.68
C CYS A 455 -23.05 13.62 18.55
N TYR A 456 -23.57 13.00 19.62
CA TYR A 456 -24.91 12.41 19.66
C TYR A 456 -26.00 13.42 20.09
N ASN A 457 -25.62 14.63 20.49
CA ASN A 457 -26.57 15.71 20.74
C ASN A 457 -26.90 16.40 19.41
N GLU A 458 -28.11 16.16 18.90
CA GLU A 458 -28.55 16.67 17.60
C GLU A 458 -28.70 18.20 17.53
N GLU A 459 -28.78 18.88 18.68
CA GLU A 459 -28.76 20.35 18.76
C GLU A 459 -27.37 20.92 18.45
N LEU A 460 -26.33 20.15 18.75
CA LEU A 460 -24.92 20.54 18.57
C LEU A 460 -24.34 19.98 17.26
N TRP A 461 -24.78 18.80 16.85
CA TRP A 461 -24.26 18.07 15.69
C TRP A 461 -25.39 17.49 14.86
N LYS A 462 -25.55 17.93 13.60
CA LYS A 462 -26.54 17.34 12.70
C LYS A 462 -25.99 16.00 12.16
N PRO A 463 -26.64 14.86 12.44
CA PRO A 463 -26.19 13.57 11.94
C PRO A 463 -26.70 13.29 10.53
N LEU A 464 -25.97 12.49 9.76
CA LEU A 464 -26.56 11.74 8.64
C LEU A 464 -27.29 10.51 9.16
N ASN A 465 -28.35 10.13 8.46
CA ASN A 465 -29.09 8.91 8.75
C ASN A 465 -28.21 7.68 8.45
N VAL A 466 -27.92 6.89 9.48
CA VAL A 466 -27.05 5.71 9.41
C VAL A 466 -27.60 4.65 8.46
N LEU A 467 -28.92 4.49 8.34
CA LEU A 467 -29.52 3.54 7.40
C LEU A 467 -29.25 3.99 5.96
N LYS A 468 -29.36 5.28 5.66
CA LYS A 468 -29.02 5.82 4.33
C LYS A 468 -27.53 5.63 4.00
N LEU A 469 -26.65 5.77 4.98
CA LEU A 469 -25.22 5.47 4.80
C LEU A 469 -24.96 3.98 4.50
N ARG A 470 -25.65 3.06 5.21
CA ARG A 470 -25.50 1.61 5.03
C ARG A 470 -26.03 1.08 3.71
N MET A 471 -26.96 1.81 3.07
CA MET A 471 -27.49 1.42 1.75
C MET A 471 -26.43 1.47 0.66
N VAL A 472 -25.43 2.34 0.78
CA VAL A 472 -24.37 2.50 -0.22
C VAL A 472 -23.33 1.40 -0.02
N PRO A 473 -23.13 0.48 -0.99
CA PRO A 473 -22.21 -0.64 -0.82
C PRO A 473 -20.77 -0.18 -0.57
N ARG A 474 -20.11 -0.87 0.35
CA ARG A 474 -18.71 -0.65 0.75
C ARG A 474 -17.86 -1.83 0.34
N TYR A 475 -16.63 -1.54 -0.06
CA TYR A 475 -15.65 -2.58 -0.29
C TYR A 475 -14.83 -2.83 0.98
N PRO A 476 -14.37 -4.07 1.19
CA PRO A 476 -13.46 -4.37 2.28
C PRO A 476 -12.23 -3.48 2.23
N SER A 477 -11.77 -3.03 3.39
CA SER A 477 -10.57 -2.23 3.47
C SER A 477 -9.33 -3.09 3.30
N ALA A 478 -8.27 -2.45 2.81
CA ALA A 478 -7.02 -3.11 2.52
C ALA A 478 -6.29 -3.43 3.85
N PRO A 479 -5.93 -4.69 4.15
CA PRO A 479 -5.14 -5.03 5.33
C PRO A 479 -3.74 -4.40 5.26
N LEU A 480 -3.05 -4.31 6.38
CA LEU A 480 -1.63 -3.95 6.40
C LEU A 480 -0.77 -5.14 6.00
N LEU A 481 0.23 -4.89 5.15
CA LEU A 481 1.28 -5.86 4.84
C LEU A 481 2.41 -5.73 5.85
N PHE A 482 2.77 -6.85 6.47
CA PHE A 482 3.93 -6.91 7.35
C PHE A 482 5.01 -7.78 6.72
N GLU A 483 6.18 -7.18 6.48
CA GLU A 483 7.37 -7.89 6.03
C GLU A 483 8.40 -7.87 7.16
N THR A 484 8.85 -9.04 7.58
CA THR A 484 9.84 -9.16 8.65
C THR A 484 11.20 -8.68 8.16
N VAL A 485 11.59 -7.47 8.58
CA VAL A 485 12.89 -6.88 8.22
C VAL A 485 13.79 -6.84 9.45
N ALA A 486 14.99 -7.44 9.34
CA ALA A 486 16.00 -7.34 10.38
C ALA A 486 16.65 -5.95 10.36
N ALA A 487 16.45 -5.16 11.41
CA ALA A 487 16.99 -3.81 11.51
C ALA A 487 18.52 -3.76 11.61
N SER A 488 19.15 -4.67 12.36
CA SER A 488 20.59 -4.58 12.68
C SER A 488 21.52 -4.64 11.46
N PRO A 489 21.30 -5.48 10.43
CA PRO A 489 22.07 -5.44 9.19
C PRO A 489 21.93 -4.10 8.45
N ILE A 490 20.72 -3.52 8.44
CA ILE A 490 20.44 -2.24 7.79
C ILE A 490 21.16 -1.11 8.52
N GLU A 491 21.06 -1.05 9.85
CA GLU A 491 21.78 -0.09 10.70
C GLU A 491 23.29 -0.10 10.40
N ARG A 492 23.91 -1.30 10.39
CA ARG A 492 25.34 -1.45 10.12
C ARG A 492 25.72 -1.00 8.72
N SER A 493 24.94 -1.40 7.71
CA SER A 493 25.19 -1.00 6.32
C SER A 493 25.10 0.52 6.15
N LEU A 494 24.09 1.15 6.75
CA LEU A 494 23.89 2.59 6.69
C LEU A 494 25.04 3.34 7.39
N GLU A 495 25.48 2.88 8.57
CA GLU A 495 26.63 3.46 9.28
C GLU A 495 27.91 3.42 8.43
N ILE A 496 28.20 2.29 7.78
CA ILE A 496 29.37 2.16 6.89
C ILE A 496 29.29 3.14 5.72
N GLN A 497 28.13 3.23 5.06
CA GLN A 497 27.93 4.12 3.93
C GLN A 497 28.01 5.60 4.33
N LEU A 498 27.46 5.97 5.49
CA LEU A 498 27.56 7.34 6.02
C LEU A 498 29.00 7.71 6.38
N ARG A 499 29.76 6.80 7.00
CA ARG A 499 31.20 7.03 7.26
C ARG A 499 31.96 7.25 5.96
N ALA A 500 31.71 6.43 4.93
CA ALA A 500 32.33 6.64 3.62
C ALA A 500 31.95 8.01 3.04
N ALA A 501 30.67 8.38 3.05
CA ALA A 501 30.19 9.65 2.50
C ALA A 501 30.75 10.89 3.23
N ILE A 502 30.85 10.85 4.57
CA ILE A 502 31.47 11.91 5.38
C ILE A 502 32.96 12.03 5.04
N SER A 503 33.67 10.89 4.94
CA SER A 503 35.09 10.88 4.59
C SER A 503 35.32 11.49 3.21
N THR A 504 34.56 11.05 2.20
CA THR A 504 34.64 11.60 0.84
C THR A 504 34.34 13.11 0.78
N TYR A 505 33.33 13.57 1.53
CA TYR A 505 33.03 15.01 1.62
C TYR A 505 34.22 15.78 2.18
N ARG A 506 34.85 15.30 3.26
CA ARG A 506 35.97 15.97 3.93
C ARG A 506 37.29 15.89 3.17
N ASP A 507 37.53 14.78 2.50
CA ASP A 507 38.67 14.60 1.61
C ASP A 507 38.65 15.60 0.44
N SER A 508 37.45 16.06 0.02
CA SER A 508 37.31 17.05 -1.06
C SER A 508 37.94 18.42 -0.73
N PHE A 509 38.13 18.74 0.55
CA PHE A 509 38.87 19.90 1.03
C PHE A 509 40.15 19.52 1.80
N GLY A 510 40.64 18.29 1.61
CA GLY A 510 41.97 17.85 2.05
C GLY A 510 42.09 17.50 3.53
N VAL A 511 40.99 17.19 4.23
CA VAL A 511 41.00 16.90 5.67
C VAL A 511 40.68 15.43 5.93
N VAL A 512 41.63 14.73 6.56
CA VAL A 512 41.45 13.32 6.97
C VAL A 512 40.37 13.21 8.04
N THR A 513 39.50 12.21 7.91
CA THR A 513 38.43 11.94 8.87
C THR A 513 38.80 10.77 9.76
N THR A 514 38.75 10.97 11.09
CA THR A 514 38.96 9.90 12.07
C THR A 514 37.65 9.59 12.80
N TYR A 515 37.40 8.32 13.12
CA TYR A 515 36.18 7.87 13.79
C TYR A 515 36.45 7.38 15.22
N ASP A 516 35.48 7.58 16.10
CA ASP A 516 35.47 7.12 17.48
C ASP A 516 34.27 6.19 17.72
N ASP A 517 34.55 4.89 17.81
CA ASP A 517 33.52 3.86 18.00
C ASP A 517 32.93 3.88 19.41
N THR A 518 33.68 4.36 20.41
CA THR A 518 33.18 4.51 21.79
C THR A 518 32.14 5.63 21.84
N VAL A 519 32.42 6.77 21.20
CA VAL A 519 31.43 7.84 21.05
C VAL A 519 30.22 7.33 20.29
N SER A 520 30.43 6.65 19.15
CA SER A 520 29.34 6.06 18.35
C SER A 520 28.44 5.13 19.17
N TYR A 521 29.02 4.28 20.02
CA TYR A 521 28.29 3.41 20.94
C TYR A 521 27.37 4.19 21.89
N VAL A 522 27.88 5.26 22.51
CA VAL A 522 27.14 6.08 23.48
C VAL A 522 25.98 6.85 22.84
N LEU A 523 26.05 7.20 21.56
CA LEU A 523 24.95 7.87 20.83
C LEU A 523 23.69 7.00 20.74
N SER A 524 23.82 5.68 20.85
CA SER A 524 22.69 4.75 20.67
C SER A 524 21.53 5.01 21.63
N GLN A 525 21.84 5.42 22.87
CA GLN A 525 20.80 5.69 23.87
C GLN A 525 19.98 6.94 23.52
N ALA A 526 20.61 7.97 22.94
CA ALA A 526 19.92 9.19 22.56
C ALA A 526 18.91 8.91 21.44
N LEU A 527 19.29 8.11 20.44
CA LEU A 527 18.39 7.73 19.35
C LEU A 527 17.17 6.94 19.82
N LEU A 528 17.36 6.04 20.80
CA LEU A 528 16.24 5.31 21.43
C LEU A 528 15.29 6.27 22.16
N LEU A 529 15.83 7.25 22.89
CA LEU A 529 15.04 8.26 23.60
C LEU A 529 14.28 9.17 22.64
N TYR A 530 14.89 9.56 21.52
CA TYR A 530 14.21 10.37 20.51
C TYR A 530 13.02 9.64 19.85
N GLU A 531 13.15 8.34 19.52
CA GLU A 531 12.01 7.58 18.99
C GLU A 531 10.89 7.41 20.01
N ARG A 532 11.23 7.15 21.29
CA ARG A 532 10.24 7.08 22.36
C ARG A 532 9.51 8.40 22.53
N GLN A 533 10.22 9.52 22.47
CA GLN A 533 9.63 10.85 22.53
C GLN A 533 8.62 11.07 21.38
N GLN A 534 8.93 10.62 20.16
CA GLN A 534 8.01 10.74 19.01
C GLN A 534 6.79 9.82 19.14
N SER A 535 6.95 8.62 19.70
CA SER A 535 5.86 7.64 19.80
C SER A 535 4.96 7.90 21.00
N GLU A 536 5.55 8.05 22.18
CA GLU A 536 4.82 8.22 23.45
C GLU A 536 4.40 9.67 23.70
N GLY A 537 5.04 10.64 23.04
CA GLY A 537 4.91 12.05 23.39
C GLY A 537 5.52 12.40 24.75
N GLY A 538 5.65 13.70 25.03
CA GLY A 538 6.20 14.21 26.28
C GLY A 538 7.74 14.23 26.33
N ALA A 539 8.29 14.96 27.31
CA ALA A 539 9.73 15.15 27.44
C ALA A 539 10.41 13.88 28.00
N GLN A 540 11.46 13.41 27.31
CA GLN A 540 12.31 12.32 27.77
C GLN A 540 13.55 12.87 28.50
N SER A 541 14.06 12.14 29.49
CA SER A 541 15.27 12.55 30.23
C SER A 541 16.54 12.08 29.53
N PHE A 542 17.39 13.04 29.13
CA PHE A 542 18.69 12.77 28.52
C PHE A 542 19.86 12.80 29.54
N ALA A 543 19.57 12.78 30.84
CA ALA A 543 20.60 12.91 31.89
C ALA A 543 21.69 11.82 31.82
N LEU A 544 21.28 10.55 31.69
CA LEU A 544 22.21 9.42 31.56
C LEU A 544 23.03 9.48 30.27
N PHE A 545 22.45 9.99 29.19
CA PHE A 545 23.17 10.24 27.95
C PHE A 545 24.25 11.30 28.14
N GLN A 546 23.92 12.42 28.77
CA GLN A 546 24.87 13.49 29.05
C GLN A 546 26.02 13.02 29.96
N GLU A 547 25.71 12.21 30.98
CA GLU A 547 26.72 11.61 31.86
C GLU A 547 27.64 10.64 31.09
N SER A 548 27.07 9.77 30.26
CA SER A 548 27.82 8.82 29.43
C SER A 548 28.77 9.53 28.45
N VAL A 549 28.29 10.60 27.80
CA VAL A 549 29.11 11.41 26.88
C VAL A 549 30.25 12.10 27.65
N LYS A 550 29.96 12.72 28.80
CA LYS A 550 30.98 13.36 29.65
C LYS A 550 32.03 12.36 30.12
N GLY A 551 31.60 11.18 30.59
CA GLY A 551 32.49 10.12 31.04
C GLY A 551 33.37 9.55 29.93
N THR A 552 32.85 9.48 28.70
CA THR A 552 33.59 8.98 27.53
C THR A 552 34.61 9.99 27.00
N LEU A 553 34.26 11.27 26.99
CA LEU A 553 35.10 12.32 26.40
C LEU A 553 36.19 12.82 27.36
N GLY A 554 35.91 12.85 28.66
CA GLY A 554 36.78 13.45 29.67
C GLY A 554 36.72 14.98 29.68
N VAL A 555 37.53 15.60 30.53
CA VAL A 555 37.56 17.05 30.74
C VAL A 555 38.26 17.76 29.57
N GLY A 556 37.80 18.97 29.21
CA GLY A 556 38.46 19.83 28.21
C GLY A 556 38.12 19.52 26.75
N LYS A 557 37.17 18.62 26.50
CA LYS A 557 36.69 18.32 25.14
C LYS A 557 35.38 19.04 24.82
N THR A 558 35.25 19.44 23.57
CA THR A 558 34.00 19.92 22.98
C THR A 558 33.28 18.75 22.31
N PHE A 559 31.95 18.73 22.42
CA PHE A 559 31.07 17.76 21.78
C PHE A 559 29.96 18.50 21.03
N LYS A 560 29.82 18.21 19.74
CA LYS A 560 28.68 18.65 18.92
C LYS A 560 28.04 17.44 18.27
N ALA A 561 26.71 17.40 18.24
CA ALA A 561 25.98 16.32 17.58
C ALA A 561 24.65 16.82 17.01
N ILE A 562 24.21 16.17 15.94
CA ILE A 562 22.91 16.41 15.32
C ILE A 562 22.13 15.08 15.22
N PRO A 563 20.96 14.95 15.86
CA PRO A 563 20.04 13.85 15.62
C PRO A 563 19.14 14.18 14.43
N LEU A 564 18.95 13.22 13.53
CA LEU A 564 18.08 13.33 12.36
C LEU A 564 17.14 12.11 12.31
N ASN A 565 15.88 12.35 12.00
CA ASN A 565 14.91 11.30 11.71
C ASN A 565 14.47 11.40 10.25
N VAL A 566 14.60 10.29 9.53
CA VAL A 566 14.16 10.15 8.13
C VAL A 566 13.39 8.83 7.96
N SER A 567 12.68 8.67 6.86
CA SER A 567 11.89 7.46 6.54
C SER A 567 12.50 6.57 5.46
N TYR A 568 13.76 6.82 5.10
CA TYR A 568 14.47 6.17 4.01
C TYR A 568 15.89 5.74 4.41
N LEU A 569 16.48 4.84 3.60
CA LEU A 569 17.75 4.15 3.89
C LEU A 569 18.92 4.62 3.02
N ASP A 570 18.73 5.60 2.14
CA ASP A 570 19.79 6.12 1.27
C ASP A 570 20.74 7.06 2.00
N ALA A 571 22.01 6.65 2.16
CA ALA A 571 23.03 7.44 2.86
C ALA A 571 23.30 8.79 2.17
N GLY A 572 23.17 8.86 0.84
CA GLY A 572 23.30 10.10 0.08
C GLY A 572 22.23 11.13 0.47
N SER A 573 20.96 10.73 0.43
CA SER A 573 19.85 11.57 0.87
C SER A 573 19.96 11.97 2.36
N VAL A 574 20.43 11.07 3.23
CA VAL A 574 20.71 11.44 4.64
C VAL A 574 21.78 12.53 4.71
N MET A 575 22.87 12.41 3.97
CA MET A 575 23.93 13.42 3.92
C MET A 575 23.44 14.76 3.36
N ASP A 576 22.49 14.76 2.42
CA ASP A 576 21.86 15.99 1.94
C ASP A 576 21.11 16.73 3.07
N VAL A 577 20.38 16.00 3.91
CA VAL A 577 19.70 16.57 5.09
C VAL A 577 20.72 17.10 6.11
N VAL A 578 21.80 16.35 6.38
CA VAL A 578 22.87 16.81 7.28
C VAL A 578 23.48 18.11 6.78
N ARG A 579 23.77 18.22 5.48
CA ARG A 579 24.35 19.43 4.87
C ARG A 579 23.36 20.59 4.82
N ALA A 580 22.06 20.34 4.69
CA ALA A 580 21.07 21.40 4.76
C ALA A 580 21.04 22.06 6.16
N ALA A 581 21.14 21.26 7.22
CA ALA A 581 21.14 21.73 8.60
C ALA A 581 22.41 22.53 8.96
N SER A 582 22.25 23.68 9.63
CA SER A 582 23.37 24.53 10.07
C SER A 582 24.34 23.79 11.00
N VAL A 583 23.80 23.13 12.03
CA VAL A 583 24.59 22.32 12.98
C VAL A 583 25.29 21.15 12.27
N GLY A 584 24.63 20.54 11.28
CA GLY A 584 25.22 19.46 10.50
C GLY A 584 26.42 19.93 9.67
N ARG A 585 26.30 21.08 8.99
CA ARG A 585 27.45 21.73 8.32
C ARG A 585 28.59 22.05 9.27
N GLU A 586 28.31 22.66 10.42
CA GLU A 586 29.36 22.97 11.41
C GLU A 586 30.12 21.71 11.86
N ILE A 587 29.41 20.60 12.07
CA ILE A 587 30.02 19.31 12.43
C ILE A 587 30.91 18.80 11.29
N LEU A 588 30.39 18.77 10.06
CA LEU A 588 31.12 18.26 8.89
C LEU A 588 32.34 19.12 8.52
N ASP A 589 32.25 20.43 8.69
CA ASP A 589 33.29 21.40 8.34
C ASP A 589 34.29 21.63 9.50
N THR A 590 34.20 20.84 10.58
CA THR A 590 35.15 20.96 11.70
C THR A 590 36.57 20.57 11.27
N VAL A 591 37.50 21.53 11.31
CA VAL A 591 38.93 21.35 10.98
C VAL A 591 39.77 21.56 12.23
N VAL A 592 39.97 20.50 13.01
CA VAL A 592 40.84 20.46 14.19
C VAL A 592 41.58 19.13 14.18
N ASP A 593 42.89 19.12 14.44
CA ASP A 593 43.71 17.90 14.40
C ASP A 593 43.24 16.80 15.37
N SER A 594 42.64 17.20 16.49
CA SER A 594 42.08 16.28 17.49
C SER A 594 40.63 15.86 17.21
N ALA A 595 40.05 16.25 16.07
CA ALA A 595 38.66 15.96 15.73
C ALA A 595 38.44 14.47 15.43
N LYS A 596 37.51 13.87 16.17
CA LYS A 596 37.03 12.50 15.98
C LYS A 596 35.51 12.48 15.83
N PHE A 597 35.04 11.74 14.83
CA PHE A 597 33.64 11.65 14.47
C PHE A 597 32.98 10.40 15.06
N GLY A 598 31.75 10.55 15.54
CA GLY A 598 30.87 9.46 15.91
C GLY A 598 29.70 9.38 14.95
N VAL A 599 29.36 8.19 14.46
CA VAL A 599 28.20 7.96 13.59
C VAL A 599 27.43 6.78 14.13
N ARG A 600 26.14 6.98 14.36
CA ARG A 600 25.24 5.92 14.85
C ARG A 600 23.91 5.96 14.10
N ALA A 601 23.39 4.80 13.73
CA ALA A 601 22.06 4.65 13.16
C ALA A 601 21.18 3.72 14.00
N LYS A 602 19.88 3.99 14.04
CA LYS A 602 18.84 3.12 14.62
C LYS A 602 17.64 3.05 13.69
N VAL A 603 17.17 1.85 13.40
CA VAL A 603 16.06 1.61 12.47
C VAL A 603 14.91 0.93 13.21
N PHE A 604 13.75 1.56 13.20
CA PHE A 604 12.50 1.00 13.71
C PHE A 604 11.60 0.65 12.53
N CYS A 605 11.15 -0.60 12.48
CA CYS A 605 10.40 -1.14 11.35
C CYS A 605 8.90 -1.14 11.65
N PHE A 606 8.12 -0.61 10.72
CA PHE A 606 6.66 -0.60 10.76
C PHE A 606 6.10 -1.41 9.59
N PRO A 607 4.77 -1.69 9.58
CA PRO A 607 4.10 -2.27 8.41
C PRO A 607 4.36 -1.50 7.11
N GLU A 608 4.05 -2.12 5.97
CA GLU A 608 4.22 -1.58 4.61
C GLU A 608 5.67 -1.21 4.23
N ARG A 609 6.68 -1.75 4.93
CA ARG A 609 8.11 -1.35 4.78
C ARG A 609 8.33 0.14 5.08
N VAL A 610 7.57 0.68 6.02
CA VAL A 610 7.80 2.02 6.57
C VAL A 610 8.87 1.92 7.66
N PHE A 611 9.79 2.88 7.69
CA PHE A 611 10.88 2.92 8.64
C PHE A 611 10.91 4.26 9.37
N SER A 612 11.23 4.23 10.67
CA SER A 612 11.79 5.38 11.36
C SER A 612 13.30 5.17 11.48
N VAL A 613 14.07 5.98 10.76
CA VAL A 613 15.53 5.87 10.68
C VAL A 613 16.12 7.07 11.40
N TRP A 614 16.68 6.79 12.58
CA TRP A 614 17.41 7.78 13.35
C TRP A 614 18.90 7.70 13.03
N VAL A 615 19.50 8.83 12.71
CA VAL A 615 20.94 8.98 12.50
C VAL A 615 21.45 10.07 13.41
N MET A 616 22.56 9.81 14.09
CA MET A 616 23.28 10.82 14.86
C MET A 616 24.71 10.91 14.36
N ILE A 617 25.10 12.10 13.92
CA ILE A 617 26.47 12.43 13.56
C ILE A 617 27.00 13.37 14.63
N ALA A 618 28.15 13.04 15.18
CA ALA A 618 28.80 13.81 16.21
C ALA A 618 30.27 14.05 15.88
N VAL A 619 30.83 15.13 16.40
CA VAL A 619 32.27 15.39 16.43
C VAL A 619 32.70 15.77 17.84
N ASN A 620 33.86 15.26 18.25
CA ASN A 620 34.53 15.68 19.47
C ASN A 620 35.97 16.06 19.18
N TYR A 621 36.47 17.07 19.89
CA TYR A 621 37.83 17.58 19.78
C TYR A 621 38.26 18.26 21.07
N SER A 622 39.56 18.39 21.30
CA SER A 622 40.09 19.14 22.44
C SER A 622 39.90 20.63 22.21
N ALA A 623 39.36 21.35 23.20
CA ALA A 623 39.38 22.80 23.15
C ALA A 623 40.84 23.26 23.26
N ALA A 624 41.29 24.16 22.37
CA ALA A 624 42.60 24.77 22.51
C ALA A 624 42.66 25.46 23.88
N SER A 625 43.65 25.10 24.70
CA SER A 625 43.94 25.82 25.92
C SER A 625 44.26 27.26 25.52
N ILE A 626 43.38 28.21 25.84
CA ILE A 626 43.74 29.62 25.87
C ILE A 626 44.69 29.74 27.07
N SER A 627 45.98 29.57 26.80
CA SER A 627 47.07 29.81 27.76
C SER A 627 47.31 31.29 27.93
#